data_AF-A0AAP7DI91-F1
#
_entry.id   AF-A0AAP7DI91-F1
#
_cell.length_a   1.000
_cell.length_b   1.000
_cell.length_c   1.000
_cell.angle_alpha   90.00
_cell.angle_beta   90.00
_cell.angle_gamma   90.00
#
_symmetry.space_group_name_H-M   'P 1'
#
loop_
_entity.id
_entity.type
_entity.pdbx_description
1 polymer ?
#
loop_
_entity_poly.entity_id
_entity_poly.type
_entity_poly.pdbx_seq_one_letter_code
_entity_poly.pdbx_strand_id
1 'polypeptide(L)'
;MAQCYVDQLNKLNRSVTATYEGLNRMQSTLDKELSAVYHEIEAATLDTQRGYQLIHRLQDVLKRRRVVKDELARIQAVRLVLDSSVNTVNERYQTIAKKSNRIRRSLNVTMTITDVVGEINITEGLTI
;
A
#
# COMPACT_ATOMS: atom_id res chain seq x y z
N MET A 1 -19.79 6.83 -11.35
CA MET A 1 -19.13 5.50 -11.42
C MET A 1 -17.61 5.60 -11.54
N ALA A 2 -17.05 6.14 -12.63
CA ALA A 2 -15.59 6.19 -12.83
C ALA A 2 -14.78 6.83 -11.68
N GLN A 3 -15.27 7.94 -11.10
CA GLN A 3 -14.66 8.58 -9.92
C GLN A 3 -14.45 7.59 -8.76
N CYS A 4 -15.41 6.69 -8.52
CA CYS A 4 -15.35 5.74 -7.40
C CYS A 4 -14.15 4.79 -7.54
N TYR A 5 -13.88 4.30 -8.76
CA TYR A 5 -12.72 3.45 -9.02
C TYR A 5 -11.40 4.19 -8.84
N VAL A 6 -11.34 5.47 -9.24
CA VAL A 6 -10.18 6.34 -8.99
C VAL A 6 -9.97 6.54 -7.48
N ASP A 7 -11.04 6.77 -6.73
CA ASP A 7 -10.97 6.93 -5.27
C ASP A 7 -10.53 5.63 -4.57
N GLN A 8 -11.00 4.47 -5.04
CA GLN A 8 -10.56 3.15 -4.55
C GLN A 8 -9.07 2.93 -4.80
N LEU A 9 -8.57 3.26 -6.00
CA LEU A 9 -7.15 3.16 -6.33
C LEU A 9 -6.30 4.07 -5.42
N ASN A 10 -6.74 5.30 -5.17
CA ASN A 10 -6.08 6.23 -4.25
C ASN A 10 -6.09 5.74 -2.78
N LYS A 11 -7.16 5.06 -2.36
CA LYS A 11 -7.23 4.42 -1.02
C LYS A 11 -6.25 3.26 -0.92
N LEU A 12 -6.18 2.41 -1.95
CA LEU A 12 -5.23 1.30 -2.00
C LEU A 12 -3.78 1.81 -1.92
N ASN A 13 -3.41 2.84 -2.70
CA ASN A 13 -2.06 3.39 -2.66
C ASN A 13 -1.68 3.88 -1.26
N ARG A 14 -2.59 4.61 -0.60
CA ARG A 14 -2.39 5.06 0.79
C ARG A 14 -2.21 3.92 1.77
N SER A 15 -3.01 2.85 1.63
CA SER A 15 -2.90 1.66 2.48
C SER A 15 -1.54 0.98 2.30
N VAL A 16 -1.11 0.76 1.05
CA VAL A 16 0.18 0.12 0.75
C VAL A 16 1.34 0.96 1.29
N THR A 17 1.30 2.27 1.11
CA THR A 17 2.32 3.19 1.65
C THR A 17 2.37 3.15 3.18
N ALA A 18 1.21 3.17 3.85
CA ALA A 18 1.15 3.07 5.31
C ALA A 18 1.71 1.73 5.83
N THR A 19 1.39 0.61 5.17
CA THR A 19 1.95 -0.70 5.52
C THR A 19 3.46 -0.74 5.32
N TYR A 20 3.98 -0.20 4.21
CA TYR A 20 5.42 -0.10 3.96
C TYR A 20 6.14 0.72 5.04
N GLU A 21 5.56 1.85 5.46
CA GLU A 21 6.12 2.65 6.56
C GLU A 21 6.10 1.90 7.89
N GLY A 22 5.02 1.17 8.19
CA GLY A 22 4.92 0.34 9.39
C GLY A 22 6.01 -0.73 9.43
N LEU A 23 6.23 -1.45 8.32
CA LEU A 23 7.29 -2.45 8.21
C LEU A 23 8.69 -1.84 8.34
N ASN A 24 8.93 -0.65 7.78
CA ASN A 24 10.19 0.07 7.96
C ASN A 24 10.46 0.40 9.43
N ARG A 25 9.44 0.86 10.17
CA ARG A 25 9.57 1.11 11.61
C ARG A 25 9.86 -0.17 12.38
N MET A 26 9.18 -1.27 12.05
CA MET A 26 9.45 -2.58 12.66
C MET A 26 10.88 -3.04 12.39
N GLN A 27 11.38 -2.88 11.17
CA GLN A 27 12.77 -3.21 10.84
C GLN A 27 13.75 -2.37 11.66
N SER A 28 13.51 -1.06 11.78
CA SER A 28 14.36 -0.18 12.61
C SER A 28 14.37 -0.59 14.08
N THR A 29 13.24 -1.00 14.64
CA THR A 29 13.17 -1.52 16.01
C THR A 29 13.99 -2.80 16.17
N LEU A 30 13.89 -3.74 15.22
CA LEU A 30 14.67 -4.98 15.24
C LEU A 30 16.17 -4.73 15.04
N ASP A 31 16.54 -3.73 14.23
CA ASP A 31 17.93 -3.32 14.06
C ASP A 31 18.51 -2.77 15.38
N LYS A 32 17.74 -1.98 16.13
CA LYS A 32 18.15 -1.51 17.48
C LYS A 32 18.29 -2.66 18.47
N GLU A 33 17.35 -3.61 18.46
CA GLU A 33 17.41 -4.80 19.32
C GLU A 33 18.65 -5.65 18.97
N LEU A 34 18.94 -5.81 17.68
CA LEU A 34 20.11 -6.53 17.20
C LEU A 34 21.42 -5.86 17.64
N SER A 35 21.53 -4.54 17.50
CA SER A 35 22.67 -3.77 18.01
C SER A 35 22.86 -3.94 19.53
N ALA A 36 21.77 -3.91 20.30
CA ALA A 36 21.84 -4.15 21.74
C ALA A 36 22.36 -5.55 22.08
N VAL A 37 21.89 -6.58 21.37
CA VAL A 37 22.38 -7.96 21.56
C VAL A 37 23.86 -8.07 21.21
N TYR A 38 24.32 -7.41 20.14
CA TYR A 38 25.76 -7.38 19.81
C TYR A 38 26.59 -6.70 20.90
N HIS A 39 26.16 -5.54 21.40
CA HIS A 39 26.87 -4.88 22.51
C HIS A 39 26.90 -5.73 23.79
N GLU A 40 25.82 -6.45 24.10
CA GLU A 40 25.80 -7.39 25.22
C GLU A 40 26.80 -8.54 25.02
N ILE A 41 26.91 -9.07 23.80
CA ILE A 41 27.88 -10.12 23.47
C ILE A 41 29.32 -9.61 23.59
N GLU A 42 29.61 -8.39 23.12
CA GLU A 42 30.93 -7.76 23.22
C GLU A 42 31.37 -7.54 24.67
N ALA A 43 30.44 -7.17 25.55
CA ALA A 43 30.72 -6.87 26.96
C ALA A 43 30.69 -8.11 27.86
N ALA A 44 30.09 -9.22 27.44
CA ALA A 44 29.87 -10.38 28.30
C ALA A 44 31.15 -11.20 28.50
N THR A 45 31.43 -11.57 29.75
CA THR A 45 32.29 -12.73 30.04
C THR A 45 31.46 -13.99 29.81
N LEU A 46 31.85 -14.80 28.82
CA LEU A 46 31.04 -15.92 28.36
C LEU A 46 31.31 -17.19 29.19
N ASP A 47 30.25 -17.70 29.82
CA ASP A 47 30.15 -19.09 30.24
C ASP A 47 29.13 -19.84 29.35
N THR A 48 29.02 -21.16 29.53
CA THR A 48 28.14 -22.01 28.71
C THR A 48 26.68 -21.58 28.77
N GLN A 49 26.17 -21.24 29.95
CA GLN A 49 24.77 -20.85 30.13
C GLN A 49 24.50 -19.47 29.52
N ARG A 50 25.36 -18.49 29.81
CA ARG A 50 25.21 -17.13 29.32
C ARG A 50 25.40 -17.04 27.80
N GLY A 51 26.37 -17.78 27.27
CA GLY A 51 26.60 -17.89 25.84
C GLY A 51 25.39 -18.48 25.10
N TYR A 52 24.81 -19.56 25.64
CA TYR A 52 23.59 -20.15 25.06
C TYR A 52 22.41 -19.16 25.04
N GLN A 53 22.19 -18.43 26.13
CA GLN A 53 21.11 -17.43 26.21
C GLN A 53 21.29 -16.31 25.18
N LEU A 54 22.50 -15.76 25.06
CA LEU A 54 22.80 -14.68 24.10
C LEU A 54 22.65 -15.13 22.66
N ILE A 55 23.16 -16.33 22.32
CA ILE A 55 23.03 -16.91 20.97
C ILE A 55 21.57 -17.18 20.64
N HIS A 56 20.78 -17.74 21.56
CA HIS A 56 19.37 -17.98 21.34
C HIS A 56 18.60 -16.68 21.07
N ARG A 57 18.86 -15.63 21.87
CA ARG A 57 18.26 -14.31 21.67
C ARG A 57 18.68 -13.69 20.33
N LEU A 58 19.97 -13.77 19.98
CA LEU A 58 20.49 -13.31 18.69
C LEU A 58 19.79 -14.00 17.52
N GLN A 59 19.66 -15.33 17.59
CA GLN A 59 19.02 -16.12 16.55
C GLN A 59 17.54 -15.72 16.40
N ASP A 60 16.83 -15.49 17.50
CA ASP A 60 15.44 -15.07 17.48
C ASP A 60 15.25 -13.68 16.82
N VAL A 61 16.08 -12.70 17.20
CA VAL A 61 16.04 -11.35 16.61
C VAL A 61 16.31 -11.43 15.10
N LEU A 62 17.31 -12.20 14.68
CA LEU A 62 17.67 -12.37 13.27
C LEU A 62 16.54 -13.02 12.46
N LYS A 63 15.86 -14.03 13.01
CA LYS A 63 14.70 -14.67 12.38
C LYS A 63 13.55 -13.68 12.20
N ARG A 64 13.18 -12.96 13.26
CA ARG A 64 12.14 -11.91 13.21
C ARG A 64 12.47 -10.84 12.17
N ARG A 65 13.72 -10.38 12.16
CA ARG A 65 14.22 -9.41 11.19
C ARG A 65 14.12 -9.91 9.75
N ARG A 66 14.42 -11.19 9.52
CA ARG A 66 14.34 -11.77 8.18
C ARG A 66 12.91 -11.75 7.64
N VAL A 67 11.93 -12.12 8.47
CA VAL A 67 10.50 -12.10 8.11
C VAL A 67 10.06 -10.68 7.71
N VAL A 68 10.41 -9.66 8.51
CA VAL A 68 10.06 -8.27 8.21
C VAL A 68 10.73 -7.79 6.92
N LYS A 69 12.03 -8.08 6.74
CA LYS A 69 12.78 -7.68 5.55
C LYS A 69 12.21 -8.31 4.28
N ASP A 70 11.84 -9.58 4.33
CA ASP A 70 11.26 -10.30 3.19
C ASP A 70 9.89 -9.71 2.80
N GLU A 71 9.05 -9.35 3.77
CA GLU A 71 7.77 -8.68 3.50
C GLU A 71 7.96 -7.25 2.98
N LEU A 72 8.92 -6.51 3.54
CA LEU A 72 9.25 -5.16 3.10
C LEU A 72 9.68 -5.13 1.63
N ALA A 73 10.48 -6.12 1.20
CA ALA A 73 10.87 -6.25 -0.20
C ALA A 73 9.66 -6.50 -1.12
N ARG A 74 8.72 -7.37 -0.71
CA ARG A 74 7.49 -7.64 -1.48
C ARG A 74 6.61 -6.40 -1.61
N ILE A 75 6.34 -5.72 -0.51
CA ILE A 75 5.45 -4.55 -0.55
C ILE A 75 6.10 -3.33 -1.20
N GLN A 76 7.43 -3.20 -1.15
CA GLN A 76 8.15 -2.15 -1.88
C GLN A 76 7.90 -2.24 -3.38
N ALA A 77 7.92 -3.45 -3.96
CA ALA A 77 7.62 -3.65 -5.38
C ALA A 77 6.20 -3.18 -5.73
N VAL A 78 5.21 -3.54 -4.91
CA VAL A 78 3.81 -3.11 -5.10
C VAL A 78 3.68 -1.58 -4.98
N ARG A 79 4.31 -0.99 -3.96
CA ARG A 79 4.28 0.46 -3.72
C ARG A 79 4.83 1.25 -4.90
N LEU A 80 5.99 0.87 -5.44
CA LEU A 80 6.63 1.57 -6.56
C LEU A 80 5.74 1.59 -7.81
N VAL A 81 5.07 0.47 -8.09
CA VAL A 81 4.13 0.36 -9.22
C VAL A 81 2.89 1.22 -8.98
N LEU A 82 2.32 1.18 -7.77
CA LEU A 82 1.13 1.98 -7.45
C LEU A 82 1.43 3.48 -7.45
N ASP A 83 2.53 3.94 -6.87
CA ASP A 83 2.89 5.36 -6.81
C ASP A 83 2.98 5.97 -8.23
N SER A 84 3.59 5.27 -9.18
CA SER A 84 3.66 5.74 -10.59
C SER A 84 2.33 5.64 -11.32
N SER A 85 1.58 4.55 -11.11
CA SER A 85 0.31 4.28 -11.82
C SER A 85 -0.81 5.21 -11.35
N VAL A 86 -0.92 5.45 -10.05
CA VAL A 86 -1.96 6.29 -9.43
C VAL A 86 -1.87 7.73 -9.93
N ASN A 87 -0.66 8.29 -9.97
CA ASN A 87 -0.44 9.66 -10.49
C ASN A 87 -0.88 9.77 -11.95
N THR A 88 -0.46 8.82 -12.78
CA THR A 88 -0.83 8.77 -14.21
C THR A 88 -2.35 8.67 -14.41
N VAL A 89 -3.02 7.79 -13.66
CA VAL A 89 -4.47 7.60 -13.75
C VAL A 89 -5.21 8.87 -13.29
N ASN A 90 -4.79 9.47 -12.18
CA ASN A 90 -5.38 10.69 -11.66
C ASN A 90 -5.28 11.85 -12.67
N GLU A 91 -4.11 12.08 -13.26
CA GLU A 91 -3.91 13.14 -14.25
C GLU A 91 -4.78 12.96 -15.50
N ARG A 92 -4.79 11.73 -16.05
CA ARG A 92 -5.60 11.40 -17.22
C ARG A 92 -7.09 11.55 -16.93
N TYR A 93 -7.53 11.02 -15.79
CA TYR A 93 -8.92 11.12 -15.38
C TYR A 93 -9.36 12.57 -15.19
N GLN A 94 -8.57 13.39 -14.49
CA GLN A 94 -8.87 14.81 -14.28
C GLN A 94 -8.97 15.57 -15.61
N THR A 95 -8.07 15.29 -16.55
CA THR A 95 -8.08 15.91 -17.89
C THR A 95 -9.35 15.56 -18.66
N ILE A 96 -9.70 14.26 -18.70
CA ILE A 96 -10.90 13.78 -19.41
C ILE A 96 -12.17 14.27 -18.72
N ALA A 97 -12.23 14.25 -17.39
CA ALA A 97 -13.37 14.72 -16.61
C ALA A 97 -13.63 16.21 -16.84
N LYS A 98 -12.58 17.05 -16.85
CA LYS A 98 -12.70 18.48 -17.20
C LYS A 98 -13.23 18.69 -18.61
N LYS A 99 -12.71 17.95 -19.60
CA LYS A 99 -13.18 18.01 -20.99
C LYS A 99 -14.65 17.59 -21.10
N SER A 100 -15.03 16.49 -20.45
CA SER A 100 -16.40 15.98 -20.40
C SER A 100 -17.36 17.01 -19.79
N ASN A 101 -17.00 17.58 -18.64
CA ASN A 101 -17.79 18.62 -17.97
C ASN A 101 -17.98 19.86 -18.84
N ARG A 102 -16.95 20.26 -19.60
CA ARG A 102 -17.05 21.37 -20.55
C ARG A 102 -18.09 21.07 -21.64
N ILE A 103 -18.03 19.88 -22.24
CA ILE A 103 -18.98 19.44 -23.29
C ILE A 103 -20.41 19.39 -22.74
N ARG A 104 -20.59 18.80 -21.56
CA ARG A 104 -21.91 18.72 -20.91
C ARG A 104 -22.51 20.10 -20.68
N ARG A 105 -21.70 21.06 -20.21
CA ARG A 105 -22.15 22.45 -20.02
C ARG A 105 -22.49 23.14 -21.34
N SER A 106 -21.66 23.00 -22.38
CA SER A 106 -21.94 23.64 -23.68
C SER A 106 -23.21 23.12 -24.36
N LEU A 107 -23.60 21.88 -24.05
CA LEU A 107 -24.77 21.22 -24.61
C LEU A 107 -25.96 21.18 -23.64
N ASN A 108 -25.88 21.85 -22.48
CA ASN A 108 -26.90 21.85 -21.41
C ASN A 108 -27.38 20.44 -21.02
N VAL A 109 -26.48 19.46 -21.01
CA VAL A 109 -26.82 18.06 -20.72
C VAL A 109 -27.04 17.87 -19.22
N THR A 110 -28.29 17.65 -18.84
CA THR A 110 -28.71 17.34 -17.45
C THR A 110 -28.78 15.84 -17.18
N MET A 111 -29.14 15.04 -18.19
CA MET A 111 -29.27 13.59 -18.08
C MET A 111 -27.97 12.89 -17.66
N THR A 112 -28.09 11.85 -16.84
CA THR A 112 -27.01 11.07 -16.26
C THR A 112 -26.94 9.66 -16.85
N ILE A 113 -25.85 8.94 -16.58
CA ILE A 113 -25.73 7.54 -16.99
C ILE A 113 -26.77 6.64 -16.33
N THR A 114 -27.21 6.97 -15.11
CA THR A 114 -28.24 6.21 -14.40
C THR A 114 -29.59 6.34 -15.09
N ASP A 115 -29.91 7.53 -15.58
CA ASP A 115 -31.16 7.77 -16.33
C ASP A 115 -31.18 6.93 -17.61
N VAL A 116 -30.08 6.95 -18.37
CA VAL A 116 -29.93 6.16 -19.61
C VAL A 116 -30.03 4.65 -19.36
N VAL A 117 -29.35 4.14 -18.33
CA VAL A 117 -29.41 2.71 -17.96
C VAL A 117 -30.81 2.32 -17.50
N GLY A 118 -31.48 3.19 -16.74
CA GLY A 118 -32.87 2.98 -16.33
C GLY A 118 -33.82 2.84 -17.52
N GLU A 119 -33.70 3.72 -18.51
CA GLU A 119 -34.51 3.69 -19.74
C GLU A 119 -34.24 2.42 -20.58
N ILE A 120 -32.97 2.05 -20.78
CA ILE A 120 -32.61 0.85 -21.55
C ILE A 120 -33.11 -0.42 -20.85
N ASN A 121 -32.95 -0.52 -19.53
CA ASN A 121 -33.39 -1.70 -18.78
C ASN A 121 -34.92 -1.88 -18.81
N ILE A 122 -35.69 -0.78 -18.84
CA ILE A 122 -37.15 -0.82 -19.04
C ILE A 122 -37.51 -1.29 -20.46
N THR A 123 -36.68 -0.95 -21.45
CA THR A 123 -36.95 -1.20 -22.87
C THR A 123 -36.52 -2.59 -23.34
N GLU A 124 -35.41 -3.12 -22.80
CA GLU A 124 -34.78 -4.37 -23.27
C GLU A 124 -34.73 -5.49 -22.21
N GLY A 125 -35.16 -5.24 -20.97
CA GLY A 125 -35.19 -6.27 -19.91
C GLY A 125 -33.82 -6.82 -19.49
N LEU A 126 -32.72 -6.12 -19.79
CA LEU A 126 -31.38 -6.48 -19.28
C LEU A 126 -31.16 -5.93 -17.87
N THR A 127 -30.47 -6.71 -17.03
CA THR A 127 -30.01 -6.30 -15.70
C THR A 127 -28.49 -6.19 -15.74
N ILE A 128 -27.94 -4.98 -15.53
CA ILE A 128 -26.51 -4.74 -15.30
C ILE A 128 -26.32 -4.22 -13.87
#